data_AF-A0A699U837-F1
#
_entry.id   AF-A0A699U837-F1
#
_cell.length_a   1.000
_cell.length_b   1.000
_cell.length_c   1.000
_cell.angle_alpha   90.00
_cell.angle_beta   90.00
_cell.angle_gamma   90.00
#
_symmetry.space_group_name_H-M   'P 1'
#
loop_
_entity.id
_entity.type
_entity.pdbx_description
1 polymer ?
#
loop_
_entity_poly.entity_id
_entity_poly.type
_entity_poly.pdbx_seq_one_letter_code
_entity_poly.pdbx_strand_id
1 'polypeptide(L)'
;DCDIRYHPGKANVVADALSRKEREPPLKVRALVMTTISLDIPKQILNAQTEVRKPENIKKEDVGGFDKMYQDIKKLYWWPNMKANIATYVSKCLTCAKVKAEHQRPSGLLVKPKIPKWKWDNITMDIVTKLPKTSQEYDTIWVIVDRLTKSAIFTP
;
A
#
# COMPACT_ATOMS: atom_id res chain seq x y z
N ASP A 1 25.58 28.62 -3.41
CA ASP A 1 25.99 27.51 -2.53
C ASP A 1 24.99 27.28 -1.43
N CYS A 2 24.48 26.06 -1.32
CA CYS A 2 23.73 25.62 -0.16
C CYS A 2 24.30 24.27 0.31
N ASP A 3 24.83 24.24 1.53
CA ASP A 3 25.36 23.04 2.18
C ASP A 3 24.30 22.39 3.09
N ILE A 4 24.20 21.07 3.00
CA ILE A 4 23.31 20.25 3.84
C ILE A 4 24.12 19.72 5.03
N ARG A 5 23.72 20.08 6.26
CA ARG A 5 24.32 19.55 7.49
C ARG A 5 23.37 18.56 8.16
N TYR A 6 23.92 17.40 8.53
CA TYR A 6 23.21 16.35 9.28
C TYR A 6 23.30 16.61 10.80
N HIS A 7 22.17 16.43 11.48
CA HIS A 7 22.07 16.50 12.94
C HIS A 7 21.67 15.13 13.50
N PRO A 8 22.48 14.49 14.37
CA PRO A 8 22.08 13.28 15.07
C PRO A 8 21.05 13.61 16.17
N GLY A 9 19.89 12.96 16.11
CA GLY A 9 18.81 13.14 17.08
C GLY A 9 19.11 12.54 18.46
N LYS A 10 18.65 13.25 19.51
CA LYS A 10 18.75 12.88 20.94
C LYS A 10 18.26 11.45 21.22
N ALA A 11 18.97 10.78 22.12
CA ALA A 11 18.65 9.45 22.63
C ALA A 11 17.17 9.31 23.03
N ASN A 12 16.58 8.20 22.61
CA ASN A 12 15.15 7.92 22.65
C ASN A 12 14.70 7.58 24.09
N VAL A 13 14.42 8.60 24.89
CA VAL A 13 13.95 8.50 26.30
C VAL A 13 12.62 7.73 26.42
N VAL A 14 11.91 7.53 25.31
CA VAL A 14 10.61 6.82 25.27
C VAL A 14 10.79 5.29 25.39
N ALA A 15 11.96 4.74 25.04
CA ALA A 15 12.20 3.29 25.11
C ALA A 15 12.35 2.76 26.55
N ASP A 16 12.84 3.58 27.48
CA ASP A 16 13.09 3.17 28.87
C ASP A 16 11.81 3.15 29.73
N ALA A 17 10.84 4.00 29.40
CA ALA A 17 9.58 4.12 30.15
C ALA A 17 8.60 2.93 29.95
N LEU A 18 8.79 2.09 28.92
CA LEU A 18 7.93 0.93 28.64
C LEU A 18 8.46 -0.40 29.20
N SER A 19 9.63 -0.42 29.84
CA SER A 19 10.28 -1.64 30.34
C SER A 19 9.73 -2.13 31.70
N ARG A 20 8.83 -1.38 32.35
CA ARG A 20 8.21 -1.79 33.63
C ARG A 20 6.76 -2.18 33.43
N LYS A 21 6.51 -3.41 33.00
CA LYS A 21 5.22 -4.08 33.20
C LYS A 21 5.47 -5.44 33.83
N GLU A 22 5.03 -5.59 35.08
CA GLU A 22 5.15 -6.80 35.88
C GLU A 22 4.64 -8.01 35.10
N ARG A 23 5.45 -9.08 35.07
CA ARG A 23 5.08 -10.37 34.48
C ARG A 23 4.31 -11.17 35.53
N GLU A 24 3.00 -11.31 35.40
CA GLU A 24 2.30 -12.40 36.07
C GLU A 24 2.64 -13.75 35.39
N PRO A 25 2.89 -14.83 36.15
CA PRO A 25 3.21 -16.12 35.58
C PRO A 25 1.95 -16.79 34.99
N PRO A 26 2.04 -17.45 33.81
CA PRO A 26 0.90 -18.11 33.22
C PRO A 26 0.49 -19.35 34.03
N LEU A 27 -0.78 -19.41 34.44
CA LEU A 27 -1.40 -20.56 35.09
C LEU A 27 -1.44 -21.76 34.12
N LYS A 28 -0.72 -22.84 34.46
CA LYS A 28 -0.84 -24.14 33.79
C LYS A 28 -1.98 -24.94 34.44
N VAL A 29 -3.15 -24.95 33.79
CA VAL A 29 -4.29 -25.75 34.26
C VAL A 29 -4.10 -27.22 33.84
N ARG A 30 -4.05 -28.13 34.82
CA ARG A 30 -3.98 -29.58 34.58
C ARG A 30 -5.30 -30.08 34.04
N ALA A 31 -5.24 -30.81 32.92
CA ALA A 31 -6.36 -31.49 32.29
C ALA A 31 -6.77 -32.73 33.10
N LEU A 32 -7.63 -32.54 34.10
CA LEU A 32 -8.42 -33.63 34.66
C LEU A 32 -9.73 -33.00 35.14
N VAL A 33 -10.87 -33.57 34.73
CA VAL A 33 -12.25 -33.06 34.91
C VAL A 33 -12.72 -32.07 33.82
N MET A 34 -12.70 -32.49 32.55
CA MET A 34 -13.33 -31.75 31.43
C MET A 34 -14.18 -32.66 30.52
N THR A 35 -14.64 -33.82 30.99
CA THR A 35 -15.38 -34.78 30.16
C THR A 35 -16.90 -34.78 30.37
N THR A 36 -17.41 -34.13 31.42
CA THR A 36 -18.87 -34.14 31.72
C THR A 36 -19.56 -32.78 31.63
N ILE A 37 -18.81 -31.67 31.51
CA ILE A 37 -19.35 -30.29 31.36
C ILE A 37 -19.12 -29.74 29.92
N SER A 38 -18.43 -30.50 29.05
CA SER A 38 -17.70 -29.97 27.89
C SER A 38 -18.38 -30.00 26.53
N LEU A 39 -19.68 -30.29 26.41
CA LEU A 39 -20.36 -30.13 25.12
C LEU A 39 -20.89 -28.71 24.90
N ASP A 40 -21.13 -27.97 25.99
CA ASP A 40 -21.73 -26.65 25.90
C ASP A 40 -20.69 -25.53 25.76
N ILE A 41 -19.52 -25.69 26.37
CA ILE A 41 -18.43 -24.71 26.28
C ILE A 41 -17.87 -24.58 24.84
N PRO A 42 -17.58 -25.67 24.09
CA PRO A 42 -17.15 -25.55 22.69
C PRO A 42 -18.21 -24.92 21.80
N LYS A 43 -19.49 -25.18 22.09
CA LYS A 43 -20.62 -24.59 21.37
C LYS A 43 -20.75 -23.10 21.64
N GLN A 44 -20.60 -22.69 22.88
CA GLN A 44 -20.56 -21.28 23.28
C GLN A 44 -19.34 -20.55 22.69
N ILE A 45 -18.17 -21.20 22.66
CA ILE A 45 -16.95 -20.66 22.01
C ILE A 45 -17.17 -20.50 20.50
N LEU A 46 -17.75 -21.50 19.83
CA LEU A 46 -18.03 -21.43 18.40
C LEU A 46 -19.02 -20.31 18.09
N ASN A 47 -20.08 -20.17 18.90
CA ASN A 47 -21.06 -19.10 18.76
C ASN A 47 -20.42 -17.72 18.96
N ALA A 48 -19.59 -17.55 20.00
CA ALA A 48 -18.86 -16.31 20.25
C ALA A 48 -17.91 -15.96 19.08
N GLN A 49 -17.22 -16.96 18.52
CA GLN A 49 -16.37 -16.77 17.34
C GLN A 49 -17.18 -16.38 16.09
N THR A 50 -18.38 -16.93 15.90
CA THR A 50 -19.26 -16.56 14.78
C THR A 50 -19.90 -15.18 14.93
N GLU A 51 -20.22 -14.76 16.15
CA GLU A 51 -20.76 -13.42 16.45
C GLU A 51 -19.72 -12.33 16.21
N VAL A 52 -18.47 -12.54 16.62
CA VAL A 52 -17.35 -11.62 16.37
C VAL A 52 -17.04 -11.50 14.87
N ARG A 53 -17.35 -12.54 14.08
CA ARG A 53 -17.14 -12.57 12.62
C ARG A 53 -18.23 -11.80 11.84
N LYS A 54 -19.31 -11.35 12.48
CA LYS A 54 -20.36 -10.58 11.80
C LYS A 54 -19.80 -9.25 11.28
N PRO A 55 -20.19 -8.83 10.07
CA PRO A 55 -19.66 -7.62 9.44
C PRO A 55 -19.99 -6.34 10.22
N GLU A 56 -21.01 -6.38 11.07
CA GLU A 56 -21.43 -5.28 11.94
C GLU A 56 -20.44 -4.98 13.07
N ASN A 57 -19.64 -5.98 13.48
CA ASN A 57 -18.69 -5.88 14.60
C ASN A 57 -17.27 -5.48 14.16
N ILE A 58 -17.02 -5.34 12.86
CA ILE A 58 -15.70 -5.00 12.31
C ILE A 58 -15.69 -3.49 12.02
N LYS A 59 -14.88 -2.73 12.78
CA LYS A 59 -14.82 -1.28 12.68
C LYS A 59 -14.36 -0.85 11.28
N LYS A 60 -15.02 0.17 10.72
CA LYS A 60 -14.69 0.76 9.40
C LYS A 60 -13.26 1.28 9.27
N GLU A 61 -12.54 1.46 10.39
CA GLU A 61 -11.16 1.95 10.46
C GLU A 61 -10.11 0.87 10.10
N ASP A 62 -10.51 -0.41 10.02
CA ASP A 62 -9.65 -1.53 9.60
C ASP A 62 -9.47 -1.62 8.07
N VAL A 63 -9.42 -0.49 7.37
CA VAL A 63 -9.03 -0.43 5.93
C VAL A 63 -7.52 -0.61 5.77
N GLY A 64 -6.94 -1.54 6.54
CA GLY A 64 -5.59 -2.03 6.35
C GLY A 64 -5.54 -3.04 5.21
N GLY A 65 -4.45 -3.06 4.46
CA GLY A 65 -4.15 -4.19 3.58
C GLY A 65 -4.14 -5.52 4.35
N PHE A 66 -4.16 -6.62 3.61
CA PHE A 66 -4.10 -7.97 4.18
C PHE A 66 -2.99 -8.10 5.24
N ASP A 67 -1.80 -7.57 4.96
CA ASP A 67 -0.66 -7.65 5.88
C ASP A 67 -0.91 -6.88 7.19
N LYS A 68 -1.54 -5.70 7.13
CA LYS A 68 -1.85 -4.92 8.33
C LYS A 68 -2.86 -5.66 9.21
N MET A 69 -3.95 -6.16 8.60
CA MET A 69 -4.98 -6.93 9.30
C MET A 69 -4.40 -8.21 9.93
N TYR A 70 -3.48 -8.89 9.22
CA TYR A 70 -2.78 -10.05 9.75
C TYR A 70 -1.89 -9.71 10.95
N GLN A 71 -1.09 -8.64 10.86
CA GLN A 71 -0.19 -8.25 11.95
C GLN A 71 -0.93 -7.79 13.20
N ASP A 72 -2.07 -7.10 13.04
CA ASP A 72 -2.85 -6.63 14.18
C ASP A 72 -3.58 -7.79 14.90
N ILE A 73 -4.18 -8.71 14.15
CA ILE A 73 -4.86 -9.88 14.70
C ILE A 73 -3.87 -10.86 15.36
N LYS A 74 -2.69 -11.06 14.74
CA LYS A 74 -1.66 -11.96 15.26
C LYS A 74 -1.14 -11.57 16.64
N LYS A 75 -1.23 -10.30 17.04
CA LYS A 75 -0.80 -9.84 18.38
C LYS A 75 -1.65 -10.43 19.51
N LEU A 76 -2.91 -10.72 19.23
CA LEU A 76 -3.91 -11.10 20.24
C LEU A 76 -4.39 -12.54 20.09
N TYR A 77 -4.39 -13.07 18.86
CA TYR A 77 -5.04 -14.34 18.54
C TYR A 77 -4.18 -15.21 17.63
N TRP A 78 -4.36 -16.53 17.73
CA TRP A 78 -3.77 -17.51 16.84
C TRP A 78 -4.72 -18.68 16.60
N TRP A 79 -4.83 -19.11 15.34
CA TRP A 79 -5.55 -20.32 14.95
C TRP A 79 -5.00 -20.93 13.65
N PRO A 80 -5.24 -22.23 13.38
CA PRO A 80 -4.84 -22.86 12.13
C PRO A 80 -5.43 -22.16 10.91
N ASN A 81 -4.63 -21.93 9.86
CA ASN A 81 -5.05 -21.24 8.62
C ASN A 81 -5.50 -19.77 8.78
N MET A 82 -5.17 -19.11 9.89
CA MET A 82 -5.47 -17.69 10.14
C MET A 82 -5.11 -16.77 8.97
N LYS A 83 -3.91 -16.95 8.41
CA LYS A 83 -3.42 -16.17 7.28
C LYS A 83 -4.34 -16.30 6.04
N ALA A 84 -4.77 -17.52 5.71
CA ALA A 84 -5.65 -17.76 4.57
C ALA A 84 -7.07 -17.22 4.79
N ASN A 85 -7.59 -17.31 6.02
CA ASN A 85 -8.91 -16.77 6.36
C ASN A 85 -8.95 -15.25 6.27
N ILE A 86 -7.91 -14.57 6.76
CA ILE A 86 -7.74 -13.12 6.68
C ILE A 86 -7.62 -12.69 5.20
N ALA A 87 -6.86 -13.41 4.38
CA ALA A 87 -6.77 -13.15 2.94
C ALA A 87 -8.13 -13.28 2.25
N THR A 88 -8.88 -14.36 2.56
CA THR A 88 -10.22 -14.62 2.00
C THR A 88 -11.24 -13.57 2.43
N TYR A 89 -11.11 -13.03 3.65
CA TYR A 89 -11.98 -11.96 4.13
C TYR A 89 -11.70 -10.65 3.39
N VAL A 90 -10.43 -10.26 3.29
CA VAL A 90 -10.00 -9.04 2.60
C VAL A 90 -10.33 -9.10 1.10
N SER A 91 -10.24 -10.27 0.47
CA SER A 91 -10.62 -10.44 -0.95
C SER A 91 -12.12 -10.30 -1.21
N LYS A 92 -12.97 -10.60 -0.21
CA LYS A 92 -14.44 -10.44 -0.30
C LYS A 92 -14.92 -9.04 0.07
N CYS A 93 -14.05 -8.18 0.60
CA CYS A 93 -14.38 -6.82 0.99
C CYS A 93 -14.58 -5.92 -0.23
N LEU A 94 -15.83 -5.65 -0.60
CA LEU A 94 -16.19 -4.78 -1.74
C LEU A 94 -15.65 -3.35 -1.58
N THR A 95 -15.67 -2.80 -0.37
CA THR A 95 -15.09 -1.48 -0.07
C THR A 95 -13.59 -1.47 -0.35
N CYS A 96 -12.89 -2.51 0.11
CA CYS A 96 -11.45 -2.67 -0.08
C CYS A 96 -11.09 -2.81 -1.56
N ALA A 97 -11.90 -3.53 -2.35
CA ALA A 97 -11.71 -3.67 -3.79
C ALA A 97 -11.95 -2.36 -4.55
N LYS A 98 -12.91 -1.53 -4.12
CA LYS A 98 -13.19 -0.23 -4.75
C LYS A 98 -12.14 0.83 -4.45
N VAL A 99 -11.58 0.86 -3.24
CA VAL A 99 -10.62 1.90 -2.83
C VAL A 99 -9.16 1.54 -3.09
N LYS A 100 -8.84 0.25 -3.26
CA LYS A 100 -7.49 -0.17 -3.64
C LYS A 100 -7.30 0.03 -5.13
N ALA A 101 -6.55 1.07 -5.49
CA ALA A 101 -6.03 1.21 -6.84
C ALA A 101 -5.14 0.02 -7.18
N GLU A 102 -5.36 -0.58 -8.35
CA GLU A 102 -4.45 -1.58 -8.90
C GLU A 102 -3.15 -0.89 -9.30
N HIS A 103 -2.12 -1.04 -8.48
CA HIS A 103 -0.82 -0.37 -8.70
C HIS A 103 -0.01 -1.01 -9.83
N GLN A 104 -0.39 -2.20 -10.28
CA GLN A 104 0.24 -2.87 -11.41
C GLN A 104 -0.53 -2.50 -12.68
N ARG A 105 -0.11 -1.42 -13.36
CA ARG A 105 -0.53 -1.24 -14.75
C ARG A 105 -0.02 -2.44 -15.53
N PRO A 106 -0.86 -3.15 -16.32
CA PRO A 106 -0.35 -4.17 -17.21
C PRO A 106 0.73 -3.52 -18.09
N SER A 107 1.92 -4.11 -18.09
CA SER A 107 2.99 -3.63 -18.95
C SER A 107 2.53 -3.82 -20.39
N GLY A 108 2.16 -2.71 -21.05
CA GLY A 108 1.81 -2.72 -22.45
C GLY A 108 3.03 -3.09 -23.29
N LEU A 109 2.84 -3.85 -24.36
CA LEU A 109 3.89 -4.05 -25.34
C LEU A 109 4.26 -2.68 -25.94
N LEU A 110 5.54 -2.30 -25.85
CA LEU A 110 6.03 -1.09 -26.49
C LEU A 110 5.93 -1.26 -28.01
N VAL A 111 4.84 -0.77 -28.59
CA VAL A 111 4.64 -0.79 -30.03
C VAL A 111 5.54 0.27 -30.67
N LYS A 112 6.59 -0.16 -31.35
CA LYS A 112 7.42 0.74 -32.16
C LYS A 112 6.57 1.29 -33.31
N PRO A 113 6.39 2.61 -33.44
CA PRO A 113 5.63 3.16 -34.55
C PRO A 113 6.36 2.91 -35.87
N LYS A 114 5.61 2.80 -36.97
CA LYS A 114 6.18 2.63 -38.32
C LYS A 114 7.21 3.73 -38.61
N ILE A 115 8.34 3.34 -39.19
CA ILE A 115 9.40 4.27 -39.58
C ILE A 115 8.89 5.05 -40.81
N PRO A 116 8.87 6.40 -40.77
CA PRO A 116 8.54 7.23 -41.94
C PRO A 116 9.49 6.97 -43.11
N LYS A 117 9.03 7.21 -44.35
CA LYS A 117 9.84 6.97 -45.56
C LYS A 117 10.59 8.23 -46.02
N TRP A 118 10.03 9.40 -45.74
CA TRP A 118 10.58 10.69 -46.16
C TRP A 118 10.74 11.66 -44.98
N LYS A 119 11.63 12.63 -45.17
CA LYS A 119 11.81 13.74 -44.23
C LYS A 119 10.49 14.49 -44.06
N TRP A 120 10.14 14.84 -42.83
CA TRP A 120 8.93 15.57 -42.47
C TRP A 120 7.61 14.81 -42.68
N ASP A 121 7.64 13.50 -42.99
CA ASP A 121 6.43 12.66 -43.05
C ASP A 121 5.75 12.52 -41.68
N ASN A 122 6.55 12.39 -40.62
CA ASN A 122 6.08 12.23 -39.26
C ASN A 122 6.88 13.14 -38.34
N ILE A 123 6.20 14.12 -37.74
CA ILE A 123 6.79 15.01 -36.74
C ILE A 123 6.28 14.66 -35.34
N THR A 124 7.09 14.94 -34.32
CA THR A 124 6.65 15.03 -32.93
C THR A 124 6.75 16.47 -32.47
N MET A 125 5.73 16.92 -31.75
CA MET A 125 5.68 18.26 -31.19
C MET A 125 5.64 18.17 -29.67
N ASP A 126 6.37 19.06 -29.00
CA ASP A 126 6.34 19.21 -27.55
C ASP A 126 6.45 20.69 -27.16
N ILE A 127 6.01 21.03 -25.95
CA ILE A 127 6.01 22.40 -25.44
C ILE A 127 6.76 22.42 -24.10
N VAL A 128 7.87 23.13 -24.06
CA VAL A 128 8.63 23.36 -22.83
C VAL A 128 8.18 24.69 -22.24
N THR A 129 7.42 24.66 -21.16
CA THR A 129 6.89 25.85 -20.46
C THR A 129 7.70 26.20 -19.21
N LYS A 130 7.45 27.38 -18.63
CA LYS A 130 8.03 27.87 -17.36
C LYS A 130 9.54 28.10 -17.44
N LEU A 131 10.02 28.58 -18.58
CA LEU A 131 11.40 29.02 -18.75
C LEU A 131 11.58 30.46 -18.24
N PRO A 132 12.81 30.89 -17.93
CA PRO A 132 13.10 32.29 -17.69
C PRO A 132 12.63 33.15 -18.88
N LYS A 133 11.89 34.23 -18.59
CA LYS A 133 11.36 35.11 -19.63
C LYS A 133 12.49 35.75 -20.43
N THR A 134 12.32 35.75 -21.75
CA THR A 134 13.18 36.53 -22.65
C THR A 134 12.86 38.03 -22.56
N SER A 135 13.67 38.88 -23.20
CA SER A 135 13.38 40.32 -23.32
C SER A 135 12.08 40.61 -24.10
N GLN A 136 11.59 39.65 -24.86
CA GLN A 136 10.31 39.70 -25.58
C GLN A 136 9.18 38.99 -24.81
N GLU A 137 9.40 38.68 -23.52
CA GLU A 137 8.44 38.07 -22.59
C GLU A 137 8.00 36.62 -22.88
N TYR A 138 8.58 35.94 -23.87
CA TYR A 138 8.37 34.51 -24.06
C TYR A 138 8.98 33.70 -22.92
N ASP A 139 8.22 32.72 -22.40
CA ASP A 139 8.60 31.79 -21.32
C ASP A 139 8.46 30.31 -21.73
N THR A 140 8.19 30.08 -23.01
CA THR A 140 7.81 28.79 -23.56
C THR A 140 8.57 28.56 -24.87
N ILE A 141 8.93 27.31 -25.15
CA ILE A 141 9.54 26.92 -26.42
C ILE A 141 8.71 25.77 -27.00
N TRP A 142 8.29 25.93 -28.24
CA TRP A 142 7.71 24.86 -29.05
C TRP A 142 8.83 24.10 -29.75
N VAL A 143 8.84 22.79 -29.56
CA VAL A 143 9.83 21.88 -30.11
C VAL A 143 9.16 21.03 -31.17
N ILE A 144 9.62 21.13 -32.41
CA ILE A 144 9.13 20.32 -33.54
C ILE A 144 10.28 19.45 -34.02
N VAL A 145 10.13 18.12 -33.92
CA VAL A 145 11.18 17.17 -34.26
C VAL A 145 10.72 16.25 -35.39
N ASP A 146 11.51 16.17 -36.47
CA ASP A 146 11.32 15.15 -37.50
C ASP A 146 11.71 13.77 -36.97
N ARG A 147 10.79 12.80 -37.07
CA ARG A 147 11.03 11.46 -36.51
C ARG A 147 12.08 10.67 -37.27
N LEU A 148 12.28 10.95 -38.57
CA LEU A 148 13.21 10.23 -39.44
C LEU A 148 14.65 10.68 -39.21
N THR A 149 14.93 11.98 -39.38
CA THR A 149 16.28 12.56 -39.34
C THR A 149 16.70 13.01 -37.94
N LYS A 150 15.75 13.13 -37.00
CA LYS A 150 15.95 13.75 -35.68
C LYS A 150 16.32 15.23 -35.72
N SER A 151 16.09 15.90 -36.85
CA SER A 151 16.22 17.35 -36.94
C SER A 151 15.14 18.02 -36.09
N ALA A 152 15.51 19.05 -35.34
CA ALA A 152 14.60 19.78 -34.45
C ALA A 152 14.54 21.27 -34.84
N ILE A 153 13.34 21.84 -34.75
CA ILE A 153 13.06 23.26 -34.88
C ILE A 153 12.53 23.74 -33.54
N PHE A 154 13.09 24.84 -33.02
CA PHE A 154 12.68 25.47 -31.78
C PHE A 154 12.08 26.83 -32.11
N THR A 155 10.83 27.06 -31.70
CA THR A 155 10.16 28.34 -31.86
C THR A 155 9.79 28.92 -30.49
N PRO A 156 10.12 30.20 -30.20
CA PRO A 156 9.67 30.89 -28.99
C PRO A 156 8.15 31.03 -28.91
#